data_AF-A0A969VY24-F1
#
_entry.id   AF-A0A969VY24-F1
#
_cell.length_a   1.000
_cell.length_b   1.000
_cell.length_c   1.000
_cell.angle_alpha   90.00
_cell.angle_beta   90.00
_cell.angle_gamma   90.00
#
_symmetry.space_group_name_H-M   'P 1'
#
loop_
_entity.id
_entity.type
_entity.pdbx_description
1 polymer ?
#
loop_
_entity_poly.entity_id
_entity_poly.type
_entity_poly.pdbx_seq_one_letter_code
_entity_poly.pdbx_strand_id
1 'polypeptide(L)'
;MDLNNDTTNANTVNPATNGQTQPASADKRKVKVDKEAVTQAIAKLTEAIADAAAQNIKQGLFHLPDTMHDALWVATDLVEKSQKFPNYKFTFYHQGMGEGTHTCAVTFVETTKT
;
A
#
# COMPACT_ATOMS: atom_id res chain seq x y z
N MET A 1 -26.01 -48.90 33.82
CA MET A 1 -25.91 -49.36 32.42
C MET A 1 -27.30 -49.13 31.86
N ASP A 2 -27.48 -48.02 31.16
CA ASP A 2 -28.74 -47.51 30.59
C ASP A 2 -28.32 -46.59 29.44
N LEU A 3 -29.02 -46.41 28.32
CA LEU A 3 -30.07 -47.13 27.60
C LEU A 3 -30.01 -46.53 26.17
N ASN A 4 -30.48 -47.26 25.17
CA ASN A 4 -30.39 -46.90 23.76
C ASN A 4 -31.25 -45.67 23.33
N ASN A 5 -30.68 -44.90 22.40
CA ASN A 5 -31.21 -44.40 21.12
C ASN A 5 -32.68 -43.90 21.04
N ASP A 6 -32.86 -42.61 20.69
CA ASP A 6 -33.99 -42.19 19.86
C ASP A 6 -33.60 -41.05 18.91
N THR A 7 -34.14 -41.13 17.70
CA THR A 7 -33.77 -40.37 16.50
C THR A 7 -34.98 -39.55 16.07
N THR A 8 -34.85 -38.24 15.83
CA THR A 8 -35.63 -37.47 14.81
C THR A 8 -35.20 -36.00 14.86
N ASN A 9 -34.50 -35.49 13.84
CA ASN A 9 -34.98 -34.98 12.54
C ASN A 9 -35.30 -33.48 12.56
N ALA A 10 -34.39 -32.68 11.99
CA ALA A 10 -34.76 -31.66 11.00
C ALA A 10 -33.57 -31.40 10.07
N ASN A 11 -33.67 -32.05 8.90
CA ASN A 11 -33.16 -31.62 7.59
C ASN A 11 -32.84 -30.12 7.51
N THR A 12 -31.68 -29.68 7.00
CA THR A 12 -31.58 -29.10 5.64
C THR A 12 -30.10 -28.89 5.26
N VAL A 13 -29.66 -29.71 4.29
CA VAL A 13 -28.64 -29.51 3.24
C VAL A 13 -27.53 -28.43 3.37
N ASN A 14 -26.30 -28.90 3.55
CA ASN A 14 -25.16 -28.87 2.59
C ASN A 14 -24.55 -27.52 2.12
N PRO A 15 -23.36 -27.52 1.47
CA PRO A 15 -22.12 -27.12 2.11
C PRO A 15 -21.36 -26.05 1.29
N ALA A 16 -20.13 -25.77 1.73
CA ALA A 16 -19.08 -24.99 1.05
C ALA A 16 -19.18 -23.47 1.15
N THR A 17 -18.29 -22.88 1.94
CA THR A 17 -17.28 -22.00 1.34
C THR A 17 -16.06 -21.85 2.26
N ASN A 18 -14.93 -22.31 1.72
CA ASN A 18 -13.56 -21.86 1.93
C ASN A 18 -13.27 -20.95 3.12
N GLY A 19 -12.31 -21.37 3.95
CA GLY A 19 -11.66 -20.57 4.98
C GLY A 19 -10.94 -19.34 4.45
N GLN A 20 -11.70 -18.33 4.02
CA GLN A 20 -11.24 -16.95 4.01
C GLN A 20 -11.34 -16.46 5.45
N THR A 21 -10.24 -16.62 6.19
CA THR A 21 -9.96 -15.74 7.32
C THR A 21 -9.92 -14.33 6.76
N GLN A 22 -11.06 -13.64 6.85
CA GLN A 22 -11.19 -12.22 6.61
C GLN A 22 -10.04 -11.54 7.38
N PRO A 23 -9.10 -10.83 6.72
CA PRO A 23 -8.02 -10.20 7.45
C PRO A 23 -8.67 -9.24 8.43
N ALA A 24 -8.34 -9.46 9.71
CA ALA A 24 -8.83 -8.69 10.83
C ALA A 24 -8.79 -7.21 10.47
N SER A 25 -9.94 -6.56 10.68
CA SER A 25 -10.14 -5.11 10.65
C SER A 25 -8.84 -4.37 10.96
N ALA A 26 -8.29 -3.70 9.93
CA ALA A 26 -7.08 -2.92 10.00
C ALA A 26 -7.16 -1.99 11.22
N ASP A 27 -6.42 -2.35 12.26
CA ASP A 27 -6.15 -1.49 13.39
C ASP A 27 -5.70 -0.15 12.82
N LYS A 28 -6.46 0.92 13.07
CA LYS A 28 -6.16 2.26 12.56
C LYS A 28 -4.91 2.75 13.29
N ARG A 29 -3.73 2.27 12.86
CA ARG A 29 -2.44 2.75 13.32
C ARG A 29 -2.42 4.26 13.10
N LYS A 30 -2.57 5.02 14.19
CA LYS A 30 -2.34 6.45 14.20
C LYS A 30 -0.83 6.64 14.09
N VAL A 31 -0.36 6.83 12.86
CA VAL A 31 1.04 7.11 12.62
C VAL A 31 1.34 8.55 13.04
N LYS A 32 2.30 8.73 13.94
CA LYS A 32 2.79 10.05 14.34
C LYS A 32 3.85 10.46 13.33
N VAL A 33 3.45 11.29 12.37
CA VAL A 33 4.34 11.75 11.30
C VAL A 33 4.84 13.15 11.60
N ASP A 34 6.14 13.37 11.42
CA ASP A 34 6.74 14.69 11.46
C ASP A 34 6.34 15.49 10.21
N LYS A 35 5.78 16.69 10.41
CA LYS A 35 5.35 17.58 9.32
C LYS A 35 6.50 17.98 8.40
N GLU A 36 7.68 18.23 8.94
CA GLU A 36 8.86 18.63 8.16
C GLU A 36 9.34 17.47 7.31
N ALA A 37 9.38 16.26 7.87
CA ALA A 37 9.72 15.05 7.13
C ALA A 37 8.74 14.79 5.97
N VAL A 38 7.43 14.97 6.20
CA VAL A 38 6.40 14.86 5.13
C VAL A 38 6.63 15.92 4.06
N THR A 39 6.84 17.17 4.46
CA THR A 39 7.05 18.29 3.52
C THR A 39 8.29 18.02 2.65
N GLN A 40 9.37 17.53 3.25
CA GLN A 40 10.58 17.14 2.54
C GLN A 40 10.34 15.96 1.59
N ALA A 41 9.62 14.93 2.03
CA ALA A 41 9.31 13.77 1.21
C ALA A 41 8.43 14.14 0.00
N ILE A 42 7.43 15.01 0.18
CA ILE A 42 6.60 15.54 -0.92
C ILE A 42 7.46 16.30 -1.92
N ALA A 43 8.33 17.21 -1.45
CA ALA A 43 9.18 18.00 -2.33
C ALA A 43 10.08 17.11 -3.19
N LYS A 44 10.82 16.18 -2.57
CA LYS A 44 11.73 15.27 -3.27
C LYS A 44 11.01 14.32 -4.23
N LEU A 45 9.89 13.74 -3.80
CA LEU A 45 9.09 12.86 -4.66
C LEU A 45 8.55 13.62 -5.88
N THR A 46 8.03 14.83 -5.65
CA THR A 46 7.50 15.70 -6.71
C THR A 46 8.57 16.10 -7.72
N GLU A 47 9.76 16.46 -7.25
CA GLU A 47 10.91 16.79 -8.08
C GLU A 47 11.32 15.59 -8.95
N ALA A 48 11.48 14.40 -8.35
CA ALA A 48 11.85 13.19 -9.07
C ALA A 48 10.85 12.83 -10.19
N ILE A 49 9.55 13.01 -9.95
CA ILE A 49 8.51 12.75 -10.96
C ILE A 49 8.53 13.83 -12.06
N ALA A 50 8.74 15.09 -11.69
CA ALA A 50 8.83 16.19 -12.66
C ALA A 50 10.05 16.01 -13.58
N ASP A 51 11.20 15.63 -13.02
CA ASP A 51 12.42 15.34 -13.78
C ASP A 51 12.24 14.14 -14.70
N ALA A 52 11.58 13.08 -14.23
CA ALA A 52 11.25 11.92 -15.04
C ALA A 52 10.33 12.31 -16.21
N ALA A 53 9.28 13.08 -15.95
CA ALA A 53 8.35 13.55 -16.96
C ALA A 53 9.04 14.45 -18.01
N ALA A 54 9.92 15.36 -17.57
CA ALA A 54 10.70 16.21 -18.47
C ALA A 54 11.63 15.40 -19.38
N GLN A 55 12.07 14.22 -18.93
CA GLN A 55 12.94 13.30 -19.68
C GLN A 55 12.18 12.20 -20.43
N ASN A 56 10.84 12.25 -20.51
CA ASN A 56 10.01 11.19 -21.09
C ASN A 56 10.22 9.81 -20.44
N ILE A 57 10.62 9.77 -19.16
CA ILE A 57 10.78 8.55 -18.38
C ILE A 57 9.40 8.12 -17.88
N LYS A 58 8.89 7.01 -18.44
CA LYS A 58 7.56 6.49 -18.15
C LYS A 58 7.46 5.72 -16.84
N GLN A 59 8.57 5.29 -16.27
CA GLN A 59 8.56 4.58 -15.00
C GLN A 59 9.86 4.80 -14.25
N GLY A 60 9.79 4.81 -12.93
CA GLY A 60 10.97 4.94 -12.10
C GLY A 60 10.74 4.52 -10.66
N LEU A 61 11.82 4.54 -9.92
CA LEU A 61 11.88 4.11 -8.53
C LEU A 61 12.59 5.20 -7.73
N PHE A 62 11.85 5.81 -6.80
CA PHE A 62 12.35 6.82 -5.89
C PHE A 62 12.57 6.21 -4.51
N HIS A 63 13.72 6.47 -3.89
CA HIS A 63 14.07 5.92 -2.58
C HIS A 63 14.33 7.02 -1.55
N LEU A 64 13.96 6.75 -0.29
CA LEU A 64 14.44 7.47 0.89
C LEU A 64 14.94 6.48 1.94
N PRO A 65 15.77 6.94 2.91
CA PRO A 65 16.12 6.13 4.08
C PRO A 65 14.89 5.58 4.79
N ASP A 66 15.01 4.41 5.40
CA ASP A 66 13.95 3.77 6.20
C ASP A 66 13.40 4.65 7.33
N THR A 67 14.23 5.54 7.89
CA THR A 67 13.81 6.55 8.87
C THR A 67 12.72 7.50 8.36
N MET A 68 12.56 7.60 7.04
CA MET A 68 11.53 8.40 6.37
C MET A 68 10.30 7.57 5.99
N HIS A 69 10.15 6.32 6.47
CA HIS A 69 9.07 5.41 6.09
C HIS A 69 7.68 6.07 6.15
N ASP A 70 7.29 6.53 7.33
CA ASP A 70 5.98 7.11 7.57
C ASP A 70 5.77 8.39 6.76
N ALA A 71 6.82 9.20 6.64
CA ALA A 71 6.79 10.44 5.87
C ALA A 71 6.62 10.17 4.37
N LEU A 72 7.33 9.18 3.82
CA LEU A 72 7.24 8.81 2.41
C LEU A 72 5.91 8.12 2.09
N TRP A 73 5.39 7.29 3.00
CA TRP A 73 4.08 6.68 2.85
C TRP A 73 2.98 7.76 2.74
N VAL A 74 2.97 8.72 3.67
CA VAL A 74 2.01 9.84 3.64
C VAL A 74 2.24 10.75 2.45
N ALA A 75 3.49 11.05 2.10
CA ALA A 75 3.80 11.88 0.94
C ALA A 75 3.29 11.25 -0.36
N THR A 76 3.40 9.92 -0.51
CA THR A 76 2.89 9.19 -1.68
C THR A 76 1.40 9.39 -1.85
N ASP A 77 0.63 9.17 -0.78
CA ASP A 77 -0.84 9.36 -0.78
C ASP A 77 -1.23 10.81 -1.08
N LEU A 78 -0.53 11.79 -0.50
CA LEU A 78 -0.80 13.21 -0.74
C LEU A 78 -0.46 13.65 -2.17
N VAL A 79 0.66 13.18 -2.72
CA VAL A 79 1.04 13.46 -4.12
C VAL A 79 0.02 12.85 -5.08
N GLU A 80 -0.42 11.62 -4.87
CA GLU A 80 -1.45 10.97 -5.69
C GLU A 80 -2.79 11.73 -5.63
N LYS A 81 -3.24 12.12 -4.44
CA LYS A 81 -4.47 12.90 -4.24
C LYS A 81 -4.39 14.33 -4.78
N SER A 82 -3.19 14.92 -4.85
CA SER A 82 -3.01 16.27 -5.38
C SER A 82 -3.35 16.39 -6.87
N GLN A 83 -3.38 15.26 -7.60
CA GLN A 83 -3.58 15.22 -9.05
C GLN A 83 -2.56 16.06 -9.85
N LYS A 84 -1.42 16.42 -9.25
CA LYS A 84 -0.32 17.13 -9.93
C LYS A 84 0.28 16.32 -11.08
N PHE A 85 0.29 14.99 -10.94
CA PHE A 85 0.78 14.05 -11.95
C PHE A 85 -0.34 13.05 -12.30
N PRO A 86 -1.41 13.50 -12.97
CA PRO A 86 -2.64 12.72 -13.12
C PRO A 86 -2.50 11.52 -14.07
N ASN A 87 -1.36 11.40 -14.75
CA ASN A 87 -1.01 10.29 -15.64
C ASN A 87 0.02 9.36 -14.99
N TYR A 88 0.32 9.50 -13.69
CA TYR A 88 1.24 8.62 -12.99
C TYR A 88 0.52 7.91 -11.86
N LYS A 89 0.74 6.60 -11.75
CA LYS A 89 0.33 5.78 -10.62
C LYS A 89 1.51 5.56 -9.70
N PHE A 90 1.27 5.62 -8.39
CA PHE A 90 2.28 5.47 -7.36
C PHE A 90 2.10 4.16 -6.59
N THR A 91 3.18 3.54 -6.15
CA THR A 91 3.13 2.38 -5.24
C THR A 91 4.28 2.44 -4.26
N PHE A 92 3.95 2.40 -2.98
CA PHE A 92 4.91 2.49 -1.88
C PHE A 92 5.37 1.10 -1.40
N TYR A 93 6.65 0.97 -1.10
CA TYR A 93 7.30 -0.24 -0.60
C TYR A 93 8.17 0.08 0.63
N HIS A 94 8.00 -0.66 1.72
CA HIS A 94 8.77 -0.45 2.96
C HIS A 94 10.20 -1.01 2.88
N GLN A 95 10.38 -2.10 2.15
CA GLN A 95 11.68 -2.69 1.87
C GLN A 95 11.92 -2.48 0.38
N GLY A 96 12.96 -1.70 0.05
CA GLY A 96 13.40 -1.51 -1.33
C GLY A 96 13.62 -2.85 -2.03
N MET A 97 13.58 -2.86 -3.37
CA MET A 97 13.76 -4.07 -4.18
C MET A 97 15.23 -4.56 -4.23
N GLY A 98 16.01 -4.38 -3.17
CA GLY A 98 17.42 -4.75 -3.06
C GLY A 98 17.75 -5.37 -1.71
N GLU A 99 18.45 -6.51 -1.72
CA GLU A 99 18.95 -7.14 -0.51
C GLU A 99 19.93 -6.18 0.20
N GLY A 100 19.65 -5.82 1.45
CA GLY A 100 20.48 -4.88 2.23
C GLY A 100 20.17 -3.38 2.05
N THR A 101 19.17 -3.00 1.25
CA THR A 101 18.76 -1.59 1.15
C THR A 101 17.76 -1.27 2.27
N HIS A 102 18.23 -0.69 3.37
CA HIS A 102 17.41 -0.11 4.45
C HIS A 102 16.71 1.17 3.98
N THR A 103 15.91 1.06 2.92
CA THR A 103 15.26 2.18 2.23
C THR A 103 13.81 1.87 1.97
N CYS A 104 12.97 2.90 2.09
CA CYS A 104 11.60 2.87 1.58
C CYS A 104 11.59 3.39 0.15
N ALA A 105 10.72 2.83 -0.69
CA ALA A 105 10.67 3.15 -2.11
C ALA A 105 9.27 3.51 -2.57
N VAL A 106 9.20 4.36 -3.60
CA VAL A 106 7.98 4.63 -4.36
C VAL A 106 8.27 4.34 -5.82
N THR A 107 7.58 3.37 -6.40
CA THR A 107 7.53 3.26 -7.86
C THR A 107 6.53 4.26 -8.40
N PHE A 108 6.86 4.92 -9.49
CA PHE A 108 5.91 5.69 -10.28
C PHE A 108 5.88 5.13 -11.71
N VAL A 109 4.68 4.98 -12.26
CA VAL A 109 4.49 4.44 -13.62
C VAL A 109 3.45 5.30 -14.33
N GLU A 110 3.81 5.79 -15.51
CA GLU A 110 2.93 6.50 -16.42
C GLU A 110 1.81 5.57 -16.84
N THR A 111 0.57 5.97 -16.56
CA THR A 111 -0.62 5.31 -17.06
C THR A 111 -1.02 5.99 -18.36
N THR A 112 -1.13 5.21 -19.43
CA THR A 112 -1.81 5.68 -20.64
C THR A 112 -3.27 5.90 -20.28
N LYS A 113 -3.70 7.17 -20.20
CA LYS A 113 -5.12 7.49 -20.29
C LYS A 113 -5.57 7.11 -21.70
N THR A 114 -6.20 5.93 -21.82
CA THR A 114 -7.03 5.55 -22.97
C THR A 114 -8.26 6.45 -23.05
#